data_AF-A0A2J0LAV7-F1
#
_entry.id   AF-A0A2J0LAV7-F1
#
_cell.length_a   1.000
_cell.length_b   1.000
_cell.length_c   1.000
_cell.angle_alpha   90.00
_cell.angle_beta   90.00
_cell.angle_gamma   90.00
#
_symmetry.space_group_name_H-M   'P 1'
#
loop_
_entity.id
_entity.type
_entity.pdbx_description
1 polymer ?
#
loop_
_entity_poly.entity_id
_entity_poly.type
_entity_poly.pdbx_seq_one_letter_code
_entity_poly.pdbx_strand_id
1 'polypeptide(L)'
;MNLLFVTVVPLVFFSIASAVASMADAKRLGKILGVMMLVFTATAIVSSLVMLGVVKIFPMSGEGIVLSMPADVPSQKLSAQIVNAITVSDFRDLLSRKNMLALIIFSILIGLAALFSKRDGERFREFLISGNAVMNKAIGIVMLYAPIGLGAYFAYLVGVFGPQLLGSCVKAVAVYYPAAMVYFFVFFTLYAGLAAGRKGIRAFWANIIPPALTAFATGSSVASIPVNLKASERIGVPEDIREVVIPMGATIHMDGSCLSAVLKIAFIYSVLGMDFSTV
;
A
#
# COMPACT_ATOMS: atom_id res chain seq x y z
N MET A 1 8.86 2.75 15.61
CA MET A 1 7.92 1.89 14.82
C MET A 1 6.56 1.72 15.50
N ASN A 2 6.49 1.24 16.74
CA ASN A 2 5.20 1.02 17.40
C ASN A 2 4.31 2.27 17.48
N LEU A 3 4.89 3.45 17.71
CA LEU A 3 4.15 4.72 17.67
C LEU A 3 3.49 4.95 16.30
N LEU A 4 4.21 4.77 15.18
CA LEU A 4 3.63 4.87 13.84
C LEU A 4 2.47 3.89 13.68
N PHE A 5 2.66 2.63 14.09
CA PHE A 5 1.62 1.60 13.95
C PHE A 5 0.35 1.87 14.75
N VAL A 6 0.46 2.36 15.98
CA VAL A 6 -0.70 2.66 16.84
C VAL A 6 -1.44 3.90 16.33
N THR A 7 -0.74 4.88 15.77
CA THR A 7 -1.36 6.10 15.23
C THR A 7 -2.11 5.87 13.92
N VAL A 8 -1.73 4.86 13.12
CA VAL A 8 -2.33 4.64 11.78
C VAL A 8 -3.82 4.28 11.84
N VAL A 9 -4.24 3.42 12.76
CA VAL A 9 -5.65 2.98 12.86
C VAL A 9 -6.62 4.15 13.08
N PRO A 10 -6.47 4.97 14.15
CA PRO A 10 -7.33 6.13 14.35
C PRO A 10 -7.17 7.18 13.24
N LEU A 11 -5.95 7.36 12.71
CA LEU A 11 -5.72 8.26 11.58
C LEU A 11 -6.58 7.85 10.37
N VAL A 12 -6.49 6.59 9.94
CA VAL A 12 -7.21 6.09 8.77
C VAL A 12 -8.72 6.29 8.96
N PHE A 13 -9.24 6.01 10.15
CA PHE A 13 -10.64 6.26 10.46
C PHE A 13 -11.02 7.74 10.30
N PHE A 14 -10.34 8.65 11.00
CA PHE A 14 -10.67 10.07 10.97
C PHE A 14 -10.42 10.70 9.59
N SER A 15 -9.32 10.35 8.94
CA SER A 15 -8.96 10.76 7.57
C SER A 15 -10.09 10.46 6.59
N ILE A 16 -10.47 9.19 6.46
CA ILE A 16 -11.46 8.77 5.47
C ILE A 16 -12.85 9.25 5.86
N ALA A 17 -13.25 9.07 7.12
CA ALA A 17 -14.58 9.45 7.55
C ALA A 17 -14.81 10.96 7.42
N SER A 18 -13.82 11.80 7.78
CA SER A 18 -13.90 13.25 7.61
C SER A 18 -13.88 13.67 6.14
N ALA A 19 -13.04 13.06 5.30
CA ALA A 19 -12.98 13.35 3.88
C ALA A 19 -14.32 13.06 3.20
N VAL A 20 -14.88 11.87 3.43
CA VAL A 20 -16.19 11.45 2.89
C VAL A 20 -17.31 12.33 3.44
N ALA A 21 -17.31 12.60 4.74
CA ALA A 21 -18.29 13.47 5.38
C ALA A 21 -18.22 14.92 4.86
N SER A 22 -17.06 15.39 4.40
CA SER A 22 -16.87 16.76 3.89
C SER A 22 -17.17 16.90 2.40
N MET A 23 -17.39 15.79 1.69
CA MET A 23 -17.74 15.85 0.27
C MET A 23 -19.13 16.45 0.08
N ALA A 24 -19.22 17.42 -0.83
CA ALA A 24 -20.47 18.11 -1.16
C ALA A 24 -21.49 17.20 -1.88
N ASP A 25 -21.03 16.14 -2.57
CA ASP A 25 -21.88 15.19 -3.29
C ASP A 25 -21.19 13.81 -3.34
N ALA A 26 -21.96 12.74 -3.10
CA ALA A 26 -21.55 11.35 -3.27
C ALA A 26 -21.04 11.04 -4.69
N LYS A 27 -21.46 11.80 -5.71
CA LYS A 27 -20.91 11.69 -7.08
C LYS A 27 -19.41 11.97 -7.12
N ARG A 28 -18.90 12.90 -6.30
CA ARG A 28 -17.47 13.20 -6.23
C ARG A 28 -16.69 12.01 -5.66
N LEU A 29 -17.20 11.39 -4.60
CA LEU A 29 -16.62 10.16 -4.04
C LEU A 29 -16.57 9.05 -5.10
N GLY A 30 -17.69 8.79 -5.77
CA GLY A 30 -17.77 7.77 -6.82
C GLY A 30 -16.77 8.01 -7.95
N LYS A 31 -16.56 9.27 -8.35
CA LYS A 31 -15.54 9.63 -9.36
C LYS A 31 -14.12 9.38 -8.86
N ILE A 32 -13.81 9.74 -7.61
CA ILE A 32 -12.48 9.50 -7.01
C ILE A 32 -12.22 7.99 -6.95
N LEU A 33 -13.16 7.21 -6.42
CA LEU A 33 -13.04 5.75 -6.32
C LEU A 33 -12.95 5.09 -7.70
N GLY A 34 -13.75 5.54 -8.67
CA GLY A 34 -13.74 5.01 -10.03
C GLY A 34 -12.41 5.25 -10.76
N VAL A 35 -11.88 6.47 -10.69
CA VAL A 35 -10.57 6.79 -11.27
C VAL A 35 -9.45 6.04 -10.55
N MET A 36 -9.50 5.97 -9.22
CA MET A 36 -8.52 5.22 -8.41
C MET A 36 -8.50 3.74 -8.81
N MET A 37 -9.65 3.07 -8.89
CA MET A 37 -9.74 1.66 -9.28
C MET A 37 -9.19 1.42 -10.68
N LEU A 38 -9.50 2.31 -11.63
CA LEU A 38 -8.96 2.24 -12.99
C LEU A 38 -7.43 2.36 -12.99
N VAL A 39 -6.89 3.37 -12.30
CA VAL A 39 -5.44 3.60 -12.21
C VAL A 39 -4.75 2.41 -11.54
N PHE A 40 -5.22 1.95 -10.38
CA PHE A 40 -4.59 0.84 -9.65
C PHE A 40 -4.63 -0.48 -10.44
N THR A 41 -5.73 -0.75 -11.14
CA THR A 41 -5.81 -1.95 -12.00
C THR A 41 -4.86 -1.84 -13.18
N ALA A 42 -4.80 -0.67 -13.82
CA ALA A 42 -3.89 -0.43 -14.94
C ALA A 42 -2.42 -0.56 -14.52
N THR A 43 -2.01 0.03 -13.39
CA THR A 43 -0.63 -0.10 -12.90
C THR A 43 -0.30 -1.53 -12.47
N ALA A 44 -1.25 -2.25 -11.87
CA ALA A 44 -1.07 -3.66 -11.51
C ALA A 44 -0.84 -4.54 -12.76
N ILE A 45 -1.61 -4.32 -13.82
CA ILE A 45 -1.40 -5.01 -15.11
C ILE A 45 -0.03 -4.65 -15.69
N VAL A 46 0.31 -3.37 -15.75
CA VAL A 46 1.58 -2.91 -16.29
C VAL A 46 2.76 -3.48 -15.50
N SER A 47 2.71 -3.47 -14.16
CA SER A 47 3.75 -4.05 -13.32
C SER A 47 3.89 -5.56 -13.58
N SER A 48 2.79 -6.29 -13.67
CA SER A 48 2.80 -7.72 -13.98
C SER A 48 3.43 -8.00 -15.34
N LEU A 49 3.06 -7.24 -16.38
CA LEU A 49 3.63 -7.36 -17.73
C LEU A 49 5.13 -7.05 -17.76
N VAL A 50 5.57 -6.02 -17.02
CA VAL A 50 6.99 -5.69 -16.89
C VAL A 50 7.75 -6.86 -16.27
N MET A 51 7.27 -7.44 -15.18
CA MET A 51 7.95 -8.60 -14.58
C MET A 51 7.90 -9.84 -15.47
N LEU A 52 6.79 -10.08 -16.20
CA LEU A 52 6.73 -11.16 -17.18
C LEU A 52 7.82 -11.01 -18.24
N GLY A 53 8.04 -9.79 -18.74
CA GLY A 53 9.13 -9.49 -19.66
C GLY A 53 10.51 -9.75 -19.05
N VAL A 54 10.72 -9.32 -17.80
CA VAL A 54 11.99 -9.54 -17.08
C VAL A 54 12.27 -11.03 -16.88
N VAL A 55 11.29 -11.82 -16.45
CA VAL A 55 11.43 -13.26 -16.22
C VAL A 55 11.72 -14.02 -17.52
N LYS A 56 11.17 -13.57 -18.66
CA LYS A 56 11.48 -14.17 -19.97
C LYS A 56 12.93 -13.94 -20.40
N ILE A 57 13.50 -12.79 -20.06
CA ILE A 57 14.91 -12.45 -20.36
C ILE A 57 15.86 -13.10 -19.36
N PHE A 58 15.47 -13.13 -18.09
CA PHE A 58 16.23 -13.70 -16.97
C PHE A 58 15.46 -14.87 -16.37
N PRO A 59 15.51 -16.06 -17.02
CA PRO A 59 14.79 -17.23 -16.53
C PRO A 59 15.29 -17.63 -15.16
N MET A 60 14.34 -17.88 -14.26
CA MET A 60 14.64 -18.38 -12.94
C MET A 60 15.19 -19.80 -13.07
N SER A 61 16.32 -20.09 -12.44
CA SER A 61 16.88 -21.45 -12.38
C SER A 61 16.54 -22.05 -11.01
N GLY A 62 15.59 -22.98 -11.00
CA GLY A 62 15.19 -23.77 -9.83
C GLY A 62 15.95 -25.10 -9.68
N GLU A 63 16.97 -25.32 -10.52
CA GLU A 63 17.74 -26.56 -10.56
C GLU A 63 18.30 -26.94 -9.17
N GLY A 64 18.00 -28.15 -8.72
CA GLY A 64 18.51 -28.73 -7.47
C GLY A 64 17.67 -28.47 -6.22
N ILE A 65 16.53 -27.76 -6.30
CA ILE A 65 15.63 -27.55 -5.17
C ILE A 65 14.57 -28.66 -5.15
N VAL A 66 14.70 -29.62 -4.24
CA VAL A 66 13.66 -30.62 -4.00
C VAL A 66 12.61 -30.01 -3.06
N LEU A 67 11.45 -29.62 -3.59
CA LEU A 67 10.31 -29.19 -2.78
C LEU A 67 9.57 -30.43 -2.26
N SER A 68 9.67 -30.70 -0.96
CA SER A 68 8.70 -31.57 -0.29
C SER A 68 7.37 -30.83 -0.21
N MET A 69 6.41 -31.19 -1.06
CA MET A 69 5.06 -30.64 -0.97
C MET A 69 4.42 -31.07 0.36
N PRO A 70 3.98 -30.14 1.22
CA PRO A 70 3.18 -30.49 2.39
C PRO A 70 1.86 -31.15 1.93
N ALA A 71 1.49 -32.26 2.56
CA ALA A 71 0.31 -33.04 2.19
C ALA A 71 -1.04 -32.36 2.51
N ASP A 72 -1.04 -31.27 3.28
CA ASP A 72 -2.24 -30.52 3.66
C ASP A 72 -2.06 -29.02 3.36
N VAL A 73 -2.57 -28.59 2.21
CA VAL A 73 -2.89 -27.17 1.98
C VAL A 73 -4.34 -26.99 2.39
N PRO A 74 -4.65 -26.34 3.52
CA PRO A 74 -6.03 -26.10 3.91
C PRO A 74 -6.72 -25.30 2.80
N SER A 75 -7.71 -25.92 2.16
CA SER A 75 -8.51 -25.29 1.11
C SER A 75 -9.48 -24.30 1.74
N GLN A 76 -8.96 -23.12 2.13
CA GLN A 76 -9.85 -22.02 2.45
C GLN A 76 -10.63 -21.64 1.20
N LYS A 77 -11.96 -21.68 1.31
CA LYS A 77 -12.85 -21.23 0.23
C LYS A 77 -12.53 -19.77 -0.07
N LEU A 78 -12.27 -19.47 -1.35
CA LEU A 78 -11.99 -18.11 -1.83
C LEU A 78 -13.07 -17.11 -1.38
N SER A 79 -14.33 -17.54 -1.35
CA SER A 79 -15.46 -16.74 -0.86
C SER A 79 -15.30 -16.30 0.59
N ALA A 80 -14.82 -17.18 1.47
CA ALA A 80 -14.60 -16.85 2.88
C ALA A 80 -13.44 -15.85 3.04
N GLN A 81 -12.38 -15.96 2.22
CA GLN A 81 -11.27 -15.01 2.24
C GLN A 81 -11.70 -13.62 1.78
N ILE A 82 -12.52 -13.53 0.72
CA ILE A 82 -13.05 -12.25 0.23
C ILE A 82 -13.91 -11.58 1.30
N VAL A 83 -14.82 -12.34 1.94
CA VAL A 83 -15.67 -11.80 3.01
C VAL A 83 -14.82 -11.30 4.18
N ASN A 84 -13.89 -12.11 4.68
CA ASN A 84 -13.03 -11.74 5.81
C ASN A 84 -12.07 -10.58 5.51
N ALA A 85 -11.78 -10.29 4.24
CA ALA A 85 -10.97 -9.13 3.86
C ALA A 85 -11.76 -7.82 3.97
N ILE A 86 -13.08 -7.88 3.78
CA ILE A 86 -13.97 -6.71 3.64
C ILE A 86 -14.74 -6.46 4.93
N THR A 87 -14.99 -7.50 5.74
CA THR A 87 -15.79 -7.43 6.96
C THR A 87 -15.10 -8.09 8.15
N VAL A 88 -15.54 -7.75 9.35
CA VAL A 88 -15.16 -8.39 10.60
C VAL A 88 -16.40 -8.71 11.41
N SER A 89 -16.31 -9.71 12.29
CA SER A 89 -17.43 -10.15 13.13
C SER A 89 -17.67 -9.24 14.35
N ASP A 90 -16.64 -8.55 14.84
CA ASP A 90 -16.71 -7.71 16.03
C ASP A 90 -16.10 -6.33 15.75
N PHE A 91 -16.68 -5.28 16.34
CA PHE A 91 -16.21 -3.91 16.21
C PHE A 91 -14.76 -3.74 16.65
N ARG A 92 -14.34 -4.45 17.72
CA ARG A 92 -12.96 -4.35 18.22
C ARG A 92 -11.93 -4.77 17.17
N ASP A 93 -12.32 -5.67 16.27
CA ASP A 93 -11.44 -6.22 15.25
C ASP A 93 -11.19 -5.21 14.13
N LEU A 94 -12.04 -4.19 13.97
CA LEU A 94 -11.78 -3.04 13.09
C LEU A 94 -10.55 -2.24 13.54
N LEU A 95 -10.26 -2.23 14.85
CA LEU A 95 -9.11 -1.53 15.41
C LEU A 95 -7.79 -2.28 15.17
N SER A 96 -7.85 -3.48 14.60
CA SER A 96 -6.67 -4.26 14.22
C SER A 96 -6.11 -3.81 12.89
N ARG A 97 -4.78 -3.63 12.84
CA ARG A 97 -4.06 -3.37 11.57
C ARG A 97 -4.22 -4.47 10.54
N LYS A 98 -4.55 -5.70 10.97
CA LYS A 98 -4.77 -6.83 10.07
C LYS A 98 -6.05 -6.67 9.23
N ASN A 99 -7.01 -5.89 9.73
CA ASN A 99 -8.33 -5.68 9.13
C ASN A 99 -8.47 -4.26 8.58
N MET A 100 -7.39 -3.69 8.04
CA MET A 100 -7.34 -2.29 7.58
C MET A 100 -8.37 -2.00 6.49
N LEU A 101 -8.59 -2.94 5.56
CA LEU A 101 -9.59 -2.76 4.50
C LEU A 101 -11.02 -2.71 5.07
N ALA A 102 -11.35 -3.55 6.05
CA ALA A 102 -12.63 -3.49 6.74
C ALA A 102 -12.82 -2.16 7.49
N LEU A 103 -11.77 -1.66 8.15
CA LEU A 103 -11.79 -0.33 8.79
C LEU A 103 -12.03 0.79 7.79
N ILE A 104 -11.39 0.74 6.62
CA ILE A 104 -11.57 1.71 5.53
C ILE A 104 -13.03 1.74 5.08
N ILE A 105 -13.63 0.58 4.81
CA ILE A 105 -15.02 0.47 4.37
C ILE A 105 -15.98 0.98 5.44
N PHE A 106 -15.73 0.61 6.70
CA PHE A 106 -16.48 1.13 7.83
C PHE A 106 -16.37 2.66 7.94
N SER A 107 -15.19 3.23 7.74
CA SER A 107 -14.96 4.68 7.79
C SER A 107 -15.71 5.42 6.67
N ILE A 108 -15.76 4.86 5.46
CA ILE A 108 -16.58 5.39 4.36
C ILE A 108 -18.06 5.34 4.74
N LEU A 109 -18.54 4.23 5.30
CA LEU A 109 -19.94 4.09 5.72
C LEU A 109 -20.32 5.11 6.80
N ILE A 110 -19.46 5.33 7.79
CA ILE A 110 -19.68 6.34 8.83
C ILE A 110 -19.64 7.76 8.25
N GLY A 111 -18.71 8.06 7.34
CA GLY A 111 -18.67 9.35 6.65
C GLY A 111 -19.93 9.63 5.82
N LEU A 112 -20.42 8.62 5.09
CA LEU A 112 -21.67 8.70 4.33
C LEU A 112 -22.89 8.85 5.23
N ALA A 113 -22.96 8.09 6.32
CA ALA A 113 -24.04 8.21 7.30
C ALA A 113 -24.09 9.63 7.89
N ALA A 114 -22.94 10.17 8.30
CA ALA A 114 -22.82 11.54 8.81
C ALA A 114 -23.28 12.59 7.77
N LEU A 115 -22.94 12.39 6.49
CA LEU A 115 -23.38 13.25 5.40
C LEU A 115 -24.90 13.17 5.17
N PHE A 116 -25.47 11.97 5.16
CA PHE A 116 -26.89 11.74 4.89
C PHE A 116 -27.82 12.07 6.06
N SER A 117 -27.30 12.11 7.28
CA SER A 117 -28.03 12.58 8.48
C SER A 117 -28.32 14.08 8.48
N LYS A 118 -27.84 14.84 7.49
CA LYS A 118 -28.10 16.29 7.32
C LYS A 118 -27.83 17.04 8.63
N ARG A 119 -28.84 17.71 9.20
CA ARG A 119 -28.73 18.53 10.41
C ARG A 119 -28.28 17.72 11.63
N ASP A 120 -28.75 16.48 11.76
CA ASP A 120 -28.39 15.62 12.90
C ASP A 120 -26.94 15.12 12.78
N GLY A 121 -26.39 15.11 11.57
CA GLY A 121 -25.01 14.74 11.29
C GLY A 121 -24.00 15.87 11.47
N GLU A 122 -24.40 17.15 11.46
CA GLU A 122 -23.49 18.30 11.41
C GLU A 122 -22.42 18.28 12.52
N ARG A 123 -22.85 18.12 13.78
CA ARG A 123 -21.92 18.05 14.92
C ARG A 123 -20.95 16.87 14.82
N PHE A 124 -21.42 15.75 14.30
CA PHE A 124 -20.57 14.58 14.12
C PHE A 124 -19.56 14.80 12.98
N ARG A 125 -19.95 15.48 11.89
CA ARG A 125 -19.03 15.88 10.81
C ARG A 125 -17.94 16.82 11.33
N GLU A 126 -18.30 17.81 12.15
CA GLU A 126 -17.33 18.71 12.80
C GLU A 126 -16.37 17.95 13.72
N PHE A 127 -16.87 16.97 14.47
CA PHE A 127 -16.03 16.07 15.27
C PHE A 127 -15.06 15.27 14.41
N LEU A 128 -15.52 14.70 13.29
CA LEU A 128 -14.64 13.94 12.37
C LEU A 128 -13.54 14.83 11.79
N ILE A 129 -13.88 16.05 11.35
CA ILE A 129 -12.91 17.03 10.80
C ILE A 129 -11.89 17.43 11.87
N SER A 130 -12.38 17.76 13.08
CA SER A 130 -11.51 18.11 14.21
C SER A 130 -10.60 16.94 14.60
N GLY A 131 -11.14 15.73 14.60
CA GLY A 131 -10.39 14.50 14.82
C GLY A 131 -9.29 14.29 13.78
N ASN A 132 -9.58 14.51 12.49
CA ASN A 132 -8.56 14.43 11.43
C ASN A 132 -7.43 15.44 11.67
N ALA A 133 -7.77 16.69 11.98
CA ALA A 133 -6.78 17.73 12.29
C ALA A 133 -5.88 17.35 13.48
N VAL A 134 -6.47 16.83 14.56
CA VAL A 134 -5.73 16.34 15.74
C VAL A 134 -4.81 15.17 15.36
N MET A 135 -5.31 14.20 14.60
CA MET A 135 -4.52 13.05 14.16
C MET A 135 -3.36 13.47 13.26
N ASN A 136 -3.58 14.41 12.33
CA ASN A 136 -2.54 14.99 11.49
C ASN A 136 -1.44 15.68 12.33
N LYS A 137 -1.82 16.40 13.40
CA LYS A 137 -0.84 16.98 14.34
C LYS A 137 -0.10 15.93 15.15
N ALA A 138 -0.78 14.88 15.62
CA ALA A 138 -0.16 13.76 16.35
C ALA A 138 0.91 13.07 15.49
N ILE A 139 0.62 12.83 14.21
CA ILE A 139 1.59 12.31 13.24
C ILE A 139 2.72 13.31 12.99
N GLY A 140 2.41 14.61 12.98
CA GLY A 140 3.37 15.71 13.14
C GLY A 140 4.52 15.37 14.09
N ILE A 141 4.13 15.06 15.32
CA ILE A 141 5.03 14.80 16.44
C ILE A 141 5.78 13.48 16.27
N VAL A 142 5.09 12.39 15.91
CA VAL A 142 5.73 11.08 15.70
C VAL A 142 6.82 11.16 14.63
N MET A 143 6.60 11.96 13.58
CA MET A 143 7.56 12.11 12.48
C MET A 143 8.84 12.86 12.85
N LEU A 144 8.86 13.63 13.94
CA LEU A 144 10.10 14.27 14.43
C LEU A 144 11.13 13.21 14.87
N TYR A 145 10.65 12.11 15.45
CA TYR A 145 11.48 11.01 15.94
C TYR A 145 11.68 9.89 14.89
N ALA A 146 10.95 9.96 13.76
CA ALA A 146 11.01 8.93 12.72
C ALA A 146 12.42 8.70 12.15
N PRO A 147 13.26 9.72 11.86
CA PRO A 147 14.60 9.51 11.32
C PRO A 147 15.48 8.63 12.21
N ILE A 148 15.44 8.85 13.52
CA ILE A 148 16.21 8.09 14.51
C ILE A 148 15.69 6.65 14.56
N GLY A 149 14.36 6.48 14.65
CA GLY A 149 13.74 5.16 14.71
C GLY A 149 13.95 4.33 13.44
N LEU A 150 13.93 4.97 12.26
CA LEU A 150 14.21 4.34 10.98
C LEU A 150 15.68 3.93 10.88
N GLY A 151 16.61 4.81 11.26
CA GLY A 151 18.04 4.51 11.25
C GLY A 151 18.40 3.30 12.13
N ALA A 152 17.88 3.26 13.37
CA ALA A 152 18.09 2.12 14.27
C ALA A 152 17.47 0.82 13.72
N TYR A 153 16.28 0.91 13.12
CA TYR A 153 15.62 -0.25 12.52
C TYR A 153 16.37 -0.78 11.30
N PHE A 154 16.92 0.11 10.45
CA PHE A 154 17.77 -0.28 9.33
C PHE A 154 19.04 -0.99 9.78
N ALA A 155 19.73 -0.45 10.79
CA ALA A 155 20.92 -1.08 11.34
C ALA A 155 20.62 -2.50 11.84
N TYR A 156 19.48 -2.68 12.52
CA TYR A 156 19.01 -3.99 12.97
C TYR A 156 18.72 -4.94 11.80
N LEU A 157 17.95 -4.51 10.79
CA LEU A 157 17.59 -5.35 9.64
C LEU A 157 18.83 -5.82 8.87
N VAL A 158 19.79 -4.92 8.63
CA VAL A 158 21.05 -5.25 7.96
C VAL A 158 21.85 -6.27 8.79
N GLY A 159 21.91 -6.09 10.13
CA GLY A 159 22.62 -7.01 11.01
C GLY A 159 22.02 -8.42 11.07
N VAL A 160 20.69 -8.55 11.05
CA VAL A 160 20.00 -9.85 11.18
C VAL A 160 19.86 -10.56 9.84
N PHE A 161 19.40 -9.85 8.80
CA PHE A 161 19.02 -10.46 7.53
C PHE A 161 20.12 -10.35 6.46
N GLY A 162 21.10 -9.45 6.63
CA GLY A 162 22.22 -9.28 5.69
C GLY A 162 22.94 -10.58 5.34
N PRO A 163 23.33 -11.42 6.32
CA PRO A 163 24.00 -12.69 6.05
C PRO A 163 23.12 -13.71 5.32
N GLN A 164 21.81 -13.71 5.56
CA GLN A 164 20.85 -14.66 4.98
C GLN A 164 20.51 -14.35 3.52
N LEU A 165 20.62 -13.08 3.11
CA LEU A 165 20.41 -12.63 1.73
C LEU A 165 21.50 -13.12 0.76
N LEU A 166 22.66 -13.56 1.25
CA LEU A 166 23.81 -13.99 0.45
C LEU A 166 23.77 -15.47 0.02
N GLY A 167 22.76 -16.24 0.44
CA GLY A 167 22.64 -17.67 0.13
C GLY A 167 21.80 -18.01 -1.12
N SER A 168 20.95 -19.03 -1.01
CA SER A 168 20.21 -19.64 -2.13
C SER A 168 19.16 -18.74 -2.81
N CYS A 169 18.81 -17.60 -2.21
CA CYS A 169 17.86 -16.64 -2.79
C CYS A 169 18.52 -15.52 -3.62
N VAL A 170 19.86 -15.51 -3.74
CA VAL A 170 20.60 -14.42 -4.39
C VAL A 170 20.13 -14.17 -5.82
N LYS A 171 19.88 -15.21 -6.64
CA LYS A 171 19.35 -15.02 -8.00
C LYS A 171 17.99 -14.34 -8.01
N ALA A 172 17.06 -14.78 -7.17
CA ALA A 172 15.72 -14.19 -7.11
C ALA A 172 15.75 -12.73 -6.63
N VAL A 173 16.59 -12.43 -5.64
CA VAL A 173 16.85 -11.07 -5.14
C VAL A 173 17.49 -10.21 -6.24
N ALA A 174 18.48 -10.76 -6.95
CA ALA A 174 19.21 -10.07 -8.02
C ALA A 174 18.37 -9.79 -9.27
N VAL A 175 17.31 -10.56 -9.52
CA VAL A 175 16.34 -10.26 -10.60
C VAL A 175 15.27 -9.29 -10.09
N TYR A 176 14.70 -9.55 -8.90
CA TYR A 176 13.59 -8.77 -8.37
C TYR A 176 13.96 -7.30 -8.11
N TYR A 177 15.01 -7.04 -7.34
CA TYR A 177 15.30 -5.69 -6.88
C TYR A 177 15.67 -4.74 -8.02
N PRO A 178 16.54 -5.11 -8.98
CA PRO A 178 16.80 -4.25 -10.13
C PRO A 178 15.55 -3.99 -10.97
N ALA A 179 14.72 -5.02 -11.22
CA ALA A 179 13.46 -4.84 -11.95
C ALA A 179 12.49 -3.91 -11.22
N ALA A 180 12.33 -4.09 -9.91
CA ALA A 180 11.50 -3.23 -9.07
C ALA A 180 12.05 -1.79 -9.00
N MET A 181 13.37 -1.63 -8.97
CA MET A 181 14.04 -0.32 -8.96
C MET A 181 13.82 0.41 -10.28
N VAL A 182 14.03 -0.28 -11.42
CA VAL A 182 13.74 0.26 -12.75
C VAL A 182 12.26 0.60 -12.87
N TYR A 183 11.37 -0.29 -12.41
CA TYR A 183 9.94 -0.03 -12.41
C TYR A 183 9.60 1.24 -11.61
N PHE A 184 10.13 1.36 -10.40
CA PHE A 184 9.95 2.53 -9.54
C PHE A 184 10.43 3.81 -10.23
N PHE A 185 11.68 3.87 -10.69
CA PHE A 185 12.21 5.10 -11.30
C PHE A 185 11.52 5.47 -12.61
N VAL A 186 11.26 4.50 -13.49
CA VAL A 186 10.69 4.76 -14.82
C VAL A 186 9.19 5.02 -14.74
N PHE A 187 8.43 4.09 -14.16
CA PHE A 187 6.97 4.16 -14.21
C PHE A 187 6.42 5.20 -13.24
N PHE A 188 6.99 5.38 -12.05
CA PHE A 188 6.49 6.46 -11.17
C PHE A 188 6.84 7.85 -11.73
N THR A 189 7.98 8.01 -12.42
CA THR A 189 8.26 9.24 -13.18
C THR A 189 7.25 9.44 -14.31
N LEU A 190 6.93 8.38 -15.05
CA LEU A 190 5.93 8.44 -16.12
C LEU A 190 4.55 8.81 -15.57
N TYR A 191 4.10 8.17 -14.49
CA TYR A 191 2.81 8.45 -13.84
C TYR A 191 2.75 9.90 -13.33
N ALA A 192 3.81 10.38 -12.69
CA ALA A 192 3.91 11.77 -12.26
C ALA A 192 3.91 12.76 -13.45
N GLY A 193 4.54 12.37 -14.56
CA GLY A 193 4.55 13.12 -15.81
C GLY A 193 3.19 13.15 -16.52
N LEU A 194 2.47 12.04 -16.54
CA LEU A 194 1.11 11.97 -17.09
C LEU A 194 0.12 12.80 -16.27
N ALA A 195 0.33 12.87 -14.94
CA ALA A 195 -0.55 13.61 -14.05
C ALA A 195 -0.41 15.14 -14.18
N ALA A 196 0.82 15.67 -14.25
CA ALA A 196 1.06 17.12 -14.26
C ALA A 196 2.32 17.57 -15.03
N GLY A 197 2.76 16.78 -16.01
CA GLY A 197 3.94 17.07 -16.82
C GLY A 197 5.22 17.21 -15.99
N ARG A 198 6.10 18.13 -16.41
CA ARG A 198 7.36 18.40 -15.70
C ARG A 198 7.17 18.87 -14.26
N LYS A 199 6.07 19.58 -13.97
CA LYS A 199 5.74 20.03 -12.60
C LYS A 199 5.43 18.83 -11.70
N GLY A 200 4.65 17.87 -12.20
CA GLY A 200 4.34 16.63 -11.48
C GLY A 200 5.58 15.82 -11.15
N ILE A 201 6.46 15.61 -12.14
CA ILE A 201 7.74 14.89 -11.97
C ILE A 201 8.58 15.54 -10.86
N ARG A 202 8.77 16.87 -10.92
CA ARG A 202 9.57 17.59 -9.93
C ARG A 202 8.95 17.48 -8.53
N ALA A 203 7.63 17.66 -8.42
CA ALA A 203 6.93 17.62 -7.14
C ALA A 203 6.98 16.22 -6.50
N PHE A 204 6.82 15.18 -7.31
CA PHE A 204 6.92 13.79 -6.88
C PHE A 204 8.32 13.46 -6.32
N TRP A 205 9.37 13.68 -7.12
CA TRP A 205 10.74 13.34 -6.71
C TRP A 205 11.24 14.16 -5.52
N ALA A 206 10.76 15.40 -5.36
CA ALA A 206 11.09 16.23 -4.19
C ALA A 206 10.47 15.71 -2.87
N ASN A 207 9.41 14.89 -2.93
CA ASN A 207 8.65 14.49 -1.74
C ASN A 207 8.56 12.96 -1.52
N ILE A 208 8.95 12.13 -2.49
CA ILE A 208 8.81 10.67 -2.40
C ILE A 208 9.82 9.99 -1.48
N ILE A 209 10.98 10.61 -1.22
CA ILE A 209 12.08 9.97 -0.48
C ILE A 209 11.64 9.52 0.92
N PRO A 210 11.03 10.36 1.78
CA PRO A 210 10.62 9.91 3.10
C PRO A 210 9.56 8.78 3.07
N PRO A 211 8.48 8.85 2.26
CA PRO A 211 7.55 7.73 2.11
C PRO A 211 8.23 6.45 1.62
N ALA A 212 9.05 6.51 0.58
CA ALA A 212 9.72 5.35 -0.01
C ALA A 212 10.68 4.68 0.98
N LEU A 213 11.50 5.47 1.67
CA LEU A 213 12.39 4.95 2.71
C LEU A 213 11.61 4.36 3.88
N THR A 214 10.49 4.96 4.27
CA THR A 214 9.65 4.44 5.36
C THR A 214 9.02 3.11 4.97
N ALA A 215 8.47 2.99 3.75
CA ALA A 215 7.89 1.76 3.23
C ALA A 215 8.95 0.66 3.10
N PHE A 216 10.12 0.99 2.53
CA PHE A 216 11.25 0.06 2.41
C PHE A 216 11.78 -0.38 3.77
N ALA A 217 11.92 0.56 4.72
CA ALA A 217 12.39 0.26 6.07
C ALA A 217 11.43 -0.69 6.77
N THR A 218 10.14 -0.34 6.81
CA THR A 218 9.16 -1.03 7.66
C THR A 218 8.62 -2.31 7.04
N GLY A 219 8.81 -2.52 5.74
CA GLY A 219 8.15 -3.59 4.99
C GLY A 219 6.62 -3.51 5.05
N SER A 220 6.05 -2.32 5.32
CA SER A 220 4.63 -2.15 5.59
C SER A 220 4.05 -0.91 4.91
N SER A 221 3.16 -1.12 3.93
CA SER A 221 2.42 -0.05 3.25
C SER A 221 1.57 0.76 4.23
N VAL A 222 0.91 0.10 5.18
CA VAL A 222 0.08 0.71 6.23
C VAL A 222 0.91 1.67 7.11
N ALA A 223 2.15 1.31 7.42
CA ALA A 223 3.06 2.16 8.21
C ALA A 223 3.46 3.44 7.48
N SER A 224 3.43 3.43 6.15
CA SER A 224 3.84 4.55 5.31
C SER A 224 2.74 5.59 5.09
N ILE A 225 1.46 5.25 5.39
CA ILE A 225 0.30 6.15 5.24
C ILE A 225 0.57 7.55 5.81
N PRO A 226 1.05 7.71 7.06
CA PRO A 226 1.18 9.04 7.67
C PRO A 226 2.23 9.92 6.95
N VAL A 227 3.30 9.29 6.44
CA VAL A 227 4.38 9.98 5.71
C VAL A 227 3.90 10.34 4.31
N ASN A 228 3.13 9.46 3.69
CA ASN A 228 2.60 9.64 2.35
C ASN A 228 1.52 10.72 2.30
N LEU A 229 0.65 10.80 3.32
CA LEU A 229 -0.32 11.89 3.47
C LEU A 229 0.38 13.26 3.53
N LYS A 230 1.40 13.42 4.37
CA LYS A 230 2.20 14.66 4.42
C LYS A 230 2.93 14.97 3.11
N ALA A 231 3.46 13.97 2.43
CA ALA A 231 4.12 14.16 1.14
C ALA A 231 3.13 14.66 0.09
N SER A 232 1.94 14.08 0.01
CA SER A 232 0.89 14.49 -0.90
C SER A 232 0.32 15.88 -0.58
N GLU A 233 0.25 16.24 0.70
CA GLU A 233 -0.10 17.58 1.16
C GLU A 233 0.90 18.63 0.65
N ARG A 234 2.21 18.36 0.78
CA ARG A 234 3.26 19.25 0.26
C ARG A 234 3.25 19.41 -1.25
N ILE A 235 2.81 18.37 -1.98
CA ILE A 235 2.63 18.41 -3.44
C ILE A 235 1.38 19.23 -3.83
N GLY A 236 0.48 19.52 -2.88
CA GLY A 236 -0.76 20.27 -3.12
C GLY A 236 -1.92 19.40 -3.60
N VAL A 237 -1.89 18.09 -3.34
CA VAL A 237 -3.01 17.21 -3.63
C VAL A 237 -4.19 17.57 -2.72
N PRO A 238 -5.41 17.75 -3.25
CA PRO A 238 -6.60 18.05 -2.46
C PRO A 238 -6.84 17.04 -1.33
N GLU A 239 -7.27 17.54 -0.17
CA GLU A 239 -7.48 16.73 1.04
C GLU A 239 -8.48 15.59 0.81
N ASP A 240 -9.59 15.88 0.14
CA ASP A 240 -10.63 14.91 -0.17
C ASP A 240 -10.17 13.76 -1.10
N ILE A 241 -9.08 13.98 -1.85
CA ILE A 241 -8.44 12.95 -2.68
C ILE A 241 -7.40 12.18 -1.86
N ARG A 242 -6.45 12.87 -1.22
CA ARG A 242 -5.33 12.22 -0.54
C ARG A 242 -5.76 11.38 0.67
N GLU A 243 -6.72 11.89 1.46
CA GLU A 243 -7.21 11.25 2.69
C GLU A 243 -8.06 10.00 2.40
N VAL A 244 -8.48 9.80 1.14
CA VAL A 244 -9.17 8.59 0.68
C VAL A 244 -8.21 7.67 -0.07
N VAL A 245 -7.52 8.18 -1.09
CA VAL A 245 -6.73 7.36 -2.03
C VAL A 245 -5.50 6.74 -1.35
N ILE A 246 -4.81 7.45 -0.45
CA ILE A 246 -3.59 6.93 0.18
C ILE A 246 -3.88 5.79 1.15
N PRO A 247 -4.82 5.91 2.11
CA PRO A 247 -5.21 4.80 2.97
C PRO A 247 -5.73 3.59 2.19
N MET A 248 -6.55 3.83 1.17
CA MET A 248 -7.04 2.76 0.30
C MET A 248 -5.90 2.07 -0.44
N GLY A 249 -5.05 2.84 -1.12
CA GLY A 249 -3.90 2.34 -1.86
C GLY A 249 -2.96 1.49 -1.01
N ALA A 250 -2.77 1.81 0.27
CA ALA A 250 -1.95 1.00 1.17
C ALA A 250 -2.45 -0.46 1.36
N THR A 251 -3.71 -0.74 1.02
CA THR A 251 -4.32 -2.08 1.10
C THR A 251 -4.55 -2.72 -0.26
N ILE A 252 -4.98 -1.95 -1.28
CA ILE A 252 -5.39 -2.50 -2.59
C ILE A 252 -4.42 -2.16 -3.74
N HIS A 253 -3.53 -1.17 -3.60
CA HIS A 253 -2.55 -0.79 -4.63
C HIS A 253 -1.19 -1.40 -4.31
N MET A 254 -0.92 -2.57 -4.89
CA MET A 254 0.24 -3.38 -4.56
C MET A 254 1.05 -3.82 -5.79
N ASP A 255 1.52 -2.87 -6.60
CA ASP A 255 2.34 -3.16 -7.79
C ASP A 255 3.59 -4.01 -7.45
N GLY A 256 4.25 -3.75 -6.32
CA GLY A 256 5.39 -4.56 -5.84
C GLY A 256 4.99 -6.01 -5.52
N SER A 257 3.80 -6.24 -4.99
CA SER A 257 3.28 -7.59 -4.78
C SER A 257 3.01 -8.28 -6.11
N CYS A 258 2.46 -7.58 -7.10
CA CYS A 258 2.26 -8.10 -8.46
C CYS A 258 3.59 -8.52 -9.11
N LEU A 259 4.61 -7.65 -9.07
CA LEU A 259 5.97 -7.97 -9.50
C LEU A 259 6.49 -9.24 -8.79
N SER A 260 6.37 -9.30 -7.46
CA SER A 260 6.88 -10.44 -6.70
C SER A 260 6.10 -11.73 -6.96
N ALA A 261 4.79 -11.64 -7.22
CA ALA A 261 3.94 -12.79 -7.48
C ALA A 261 4.30 -13.46 -8.81
N VAL A 262 4.45 -12.67 -9.88
CA VAL A 262 4.91 -13.18 -11.18
C VAL A 262 6.25 -13.89 -11.04
N LEU A 263 7.20 -13.27 -10.33
CA LEU A 263 8.52 -13.86 -10.10
C LEU A 263 8.45 -15.18 -9.31
N LYS A 264 7.62 -15.25 -8.26
CA LYS A 264 7.44 -16.47 -7.45
C LYS A 264 6.79 -17.58 -8.26
N ILE A 265 5.80 -17.28 -9.09
CA ILE A 265 5.15 -18.25 -9.97
C ILE A 265 6.19 -18.82 -10.93
N ALA A 266 6.97 -17.96 -11.60
CA ALA A 266 8.03 -18.39 -12.50
C ALA A 266 9.10 -19.26 -11.82
N PHE A 267 9.48 -18.88 -10.60
CA PHE A 267 10.43 -19.65 -9.80
C PHE A 267 9.89 -21.05 -9.46
N ILE A 268 8.62 -21.16 -9.04
CA ILE A 268 7.98 -22.46 -8.75
C ILE A 268 7.89 -23.33 -10.01
N TYR A 269 7.52 -22.76 -11.15
CA TYR A 269 7.49 -23.50 -12.42
C TYR A 269 8.86 -24.08 -12.76
N SER A 270 9.92 -23.27 -12.62
CA SER A 270 11.29 -23.72 -12.84
C SER A 270 11.72 -24.84 -11.89
N VAL A 271 11.39 -24.74 -10.59
CA VAL A 271 11.70 -25.79 -9.60
C VAL A 271 10.96 -27.09 -9.90
N LEU A 272 9.73 -27.02 -10.39
CA LEU A 272 8.91 -28.18 -10.75
C LEU A 272 9.24 -28.76 -12.14
N GLY A 273 10.20 -28.16 -12.88
CA GLY A 273 10.52 -28.56 -14.25
C GLY A 273 9.38 -28.31 -15.24
N MET A 274 8.43 -27.43 -14.90
CA MET A 274 7.32 -27.05 -15.76
C MET A 274 7.71 -25.84 -16.61
N ASP A 275 7.30 -25.84 -17.87
CA ASP A 275 7.58 -24.73 -18.77
C ASP A 275 6.72 -23.49 -18.41
N PHE A 276 7.39 -22.37 -18.15
CA PHE A 276 6.75 -21.08 -17.89
C PHE A 276 6.31 -20.37 -19.18
N SER A 277 6.77 -20.82 -20.36
CA SER A 277 6.49 -20.18 -21.65
C SER A 277 5.02 -20.28 -22.12
N THR A 278 4.25 -21.20 -21.53
CA THR A 278 2.82 -21.43 -21.82
C THR A 278 1.86 -20.53 -21.03
N VAL A 279 2.37 -19.68 -20.13
CA VAL A 279 1.63 -18.71 -19.29
C VAL A 279 1.86 -17.28 -19.77
#